data_AF-A0A2P5BVU2-F1
#
_entry.id   AF-A0A2P5BVU2-F1
#
_cell.length_a   1.000
_cell.length_b   1.000
_cell.length_c   1.000
_cell.angle_alpha   90.00
_cell.angle_beta   90.00
_cell.angle_gamma   90.00
#
_symmetry.space_group_name_H-M   'P 1'
#
loop_
_entity.id
_entity.type
_entity.pdbx_description
1 polymer ?
#
loop_
_entity_poly.entity_id
_entity_poly.type
_entity_poly.pdbx_seq_one_letter_code
_entity_poly.pdbx_strand_id
1 'polypeptide(L)'
;MKHKIVVKVQISCGKCRTKAMKIAAVESGVSSVQIEGENKDHVVVVGDEVDSVSLTRSLRKKVGYATLLSVEQVKETKTEPEATKVEEDNAAAASISSFHTIQHPEAPIVCCHVVHDQTPDNCSIL
;
A
#
# COMPACT_ATOMS: atom_id res chain seq x y z
N MET A 1 11.11 20.55 -0.17
CA MET A 1 9.79 20.50 0.52
C MET A 1 9.66 19.09 1.03
N LYS A 2 9.55 18.91 2.35
CA LYS A 2 9.54 17.58 2.94
C LYS A 2 8.16 16.96 2.84
N HIS A 3 8.12 15.67 2.58
CA HIS A 3 6.92 14.84 2.57
C HIS A 3 7.06 13.68 3.54
N LYS A 4 5.96 13.32 4.20
CA LYS A 4 5.77 12.08 4.94
C LYS A 4 4.87 11.18 4.10
N ILE A 5 5.38 10.03 3.72
CA ILE A 5 4.69 9.06 2.87
C ILE A 5 4.48 7.79 3.68
N VAL A 6 3.27 7.26 3.67
CA VAL A 6 2.92 6.00 4.35
C VAL A 6 2.47 4.99 3.31
N VAL A 7 3.16 3.86 3.22
CA VAL A 7 2.83 2.75 2.31
C VAL A 7 2.60 1.48 3.11
N LYS A 8 1.41 0.88 2.98
CA LYS A 8 1.15 -0.46 3.50
C LYS A 8 1.75 -1.50 2.58
N VAL A 9 2.52 -2.43 3.11
CA VAL A 9 3.20 -3.49 2.36
C VAL A 9 2.89 -4.83 3.01
N GLN A 10 2.50 -5.82 2.22
CA GLN A 10 2.31 -7.17 2.73
C GLN A 10 3.66 -7.78 3.10
N ILE A 11 3.97 -7.81 4.40
CA ILE A 11 5.23 -8.34 4.92
C ILE A 11 4.97 -9.56 5.81
N SER A 12 5.29 -10.75 5.29
CA SER A 12 5.11 -12.02 6.00
C SER A 12 6.34 -12.48 6.80
N CYS A 13 7.52 -11.88 6.59
CA CYS A 13 8.77 -12.39 7.13
C CYS A 13 9.77 -11.30 7.55
N GLY A 14 10.68 -11.62 8.49
CA GLY A 14 11.71 -10.67 8.95
C GLY A 14 12.65 -10.20 7.84
N LYS A 15 13.08 -11.12 6.95
CA LYS A 15 13.90 -10.80 5.77
C LYS A 15 13.18 -9.83 4.82
N CYS A 16 11.86 -9.98 4.70
CA CYS A 16 10.99 -9.16 3.88
C CYS A 16 10.94 -7.71 4.43
N ARG A 17 10.88 -7.54 5.77
CA ARG A 17 10.98 -6.22 6.42
C ARG A 17 12.30 -5.53 6.11
N THR A 18 13.42 -6.23 6.31
CA THR A 18 14.74 -5.67 6.01
C THR A 18 14.87 -5.30 4.53
N LYS A 19 14.30 -6.10 3.62
CA LYS A 19 14.30 -5.80 2.18
C LYS A 19 13.46 -4.56 1.87
N ALA A 20 12.26 -4.44 2.42
CA ALA A 20 11.39 -3.28 2.25
C ALA A 20 12.07 -2.00 2.73
N MET A 21 12.66 -2.02 3.94
CA MET A 21 13.40 -0.89 4.50
C MET A 21 14.59 -0.49 3.62
N LYS A 22 15.37 -1.46 3.12
CA LYS A 22 16.49 -1.19 2.21
C LYS A 22 16.03 -0.54 0.89
N ILE A 23 14.93 -1.02 0.31
CA ILE A 23 14.39 -0.45 -0.94
C ILE A 23 13.94 0.98 -0.72
N ALA A 24 13.20 1.23 0.35
CA ALA A 24 12.74 2.57 0.68
C ALA A 24 13.92 3.52 0.96
N ALA A 25 14.97 3.06 1.65
CA ALA A 25 16.13 3.90 1.97
C ALA A 25 17.02 4.25 0.77
N VAL A 26 16.93 3.50 -0.33
CA VAL A 26 17.71 3.74 -1.56
C VAL A 26 17.01 4.73 -2.51
N GLU A 27 15.70 4.97 -2.32
CA GLU A 27 14.96 5.92 -3.16
C GLU A 27 15.53 7.34 -2.98
N SER A 28 15.60 8.08 -4.09
CA SER A 28 16.15 9.43 -4.08
C SER A 28 15.29 10.38 -3.23
N GLY A 29 15.93 11.28 -2.51
CA GLY A 29 15.25 12.27 -1.67
C GLY A 29 14.88 11.78 -0.27
N VAL A 30 15.07 10.49 0.04
CA VAL A 30 14.72 9.93 1.34
C VAL A 30 15.69 10.39 2.43
N SER A 31 15.14 10.87 3.54
CA SER A 31 15.88 11.31 4.73
C SER A 31 15.74 10.32 5.88
N SER A 32 14.57 9.71 6.06
CA SER A 32 14.34 8.68 7.07
C SER A 32 13.32 7.64 6.60
N VAL A 33 13.47 6.43 7.12
CA VAL A 33 12.58 5.30 6.86
C VAL A 33 12.31 4.57 8.16
N GLN A 34 11.04 4.27 8.42
CA GLN A 34 10.61 3.51 9.58
C GLN A 34 9.56 2.47 9.16
N ILE A 35 9.42 1.40 9.95
CA ILE A 35 8.34 0.44 9.80
C ILE A 35 7.46 0.54 11.04
N GLU A 36 6.21 0.91 10.82
CA GLU A 36 5.18 1.12 11.83
C GLU A 36 3.96 0.20 11.58
N GLY A 37 2.92 0.37 12.39
CA GLY A 37 1.72 -0.46 12.40
C GLY A 37 1.83 -1.65 13.34
N GLU A 38 0.70 -2.08 13.89
CA GLU A 38 0.61 -3.23 14.80
C GLU A 38 1.19 -4.51 14.16
N ASN A 39 0.90 -4.70 12.87
CA ASN A 39 1.41 -5.80 12.07
C ASN A 39 2.80 -5.54 11.47
N LYS A 40 3.41 -4.38 11.76
CA LYS A 40 4.71 -3.93 11.24
C LYS A 40 4.76 -4.04 9.71
N ASP A 41 3.71 -3.54 9.07
CA ASP A 41 3.41 -3.62 7.64
C ASP A 41 3.33 -2.23 6.99
N HIS A 42 3.44 -1.14 7.75
CA HIS A 42 3.47 0.21 7.21
C HIS A 42 4.91 0.71 7.08
N VAL A 43 5.35 1.02 5.87
CA VAL A 43 6.62 1.68 5.59
C VAL A 43 6.36 3.19 5.58
N VAL A 44 6.92 3.89 6.56
CA VAL A 44 6.84 5.35 6.68
C VAL A 44 8.16 5.94 6.17
N VAL A 45 8.07 6.83 5.20
CA VAL A 45 9.22 7.47 4.56
C VAL A 45 9.08 8.97 4.71
N VAL A 46 10.15 9.63 5.17
CA VAL A 46 10.24 11.09 5.20
C VAL A 46 11.39 11.53 4.33
N GLY A 47 11.16 12.51 3.46
CA GLY A 47 12.20 13.01 2.57
C GLY A 47 11.77 14.23 1.76
N ASP A 48 12.73 14.84 1.08
CA ASP A 48 12.54 15.94 0.14
C ASP A 48 12.47 15.39 -1.28
N GLU A 49 11.47 15.80 -2.06
CA GLU A 49 11.31 15.38 -3.47
C GLU A 49 11.21 13.85 -3.68
N VAL A 50 10.67 13.12 -2.71
CA VAL A 50 10.44 11.68 -2.82
C VAL A 50 9.24 11.40 -3.74
N ASP A 51 9.47 10.63 -4.80
CA ASP A 51 8.40 10.13 -5.67
C ASP A 51 7.65 8.97 -5.02
N SER A 52 6.44 9.24 -4.54
CA SER A 52 5.57 8.26 -3.89
C SER A 52 5.14 7.13 -4.84
N VAL A 53 5.04 7.38 -6.14
CA VAL A 53 4.67 6.40 -7.16
C VAL A 53 5.84 5.48 -7.45
N SER A 54 7.04 6.03 -7.68
CA SER A 54 8.28 5.25 -7.84
C SER A 54 8.54 4.35 -6.64
N LEU A 55 8.46 4.92 -5.43
CA LEU A 55 8.64 4.18 -4.18
C LEU A 55 7.65 3.00 -4.07
N THR A 56 6.35 3.28 -4.25
CA THR A 56 5.30 2.25 -4.15
C THR A 56 5.50 1.18 -5.23
N ARG A 57 5.87 1.57 -6.45
CA ARG A 57 6.15 0.64 -7.55
C ARG A 57 7.37 -0.24 -7.26
N SER A 58 8.43 0.32 -6.70
CA SER A 58 9.64 -0.41 -6.29
C SER A 58 9.32 -1.45 -5.23
N LEU A 59 8.47 -1.11 -4.25
CA LEU A 59 7.99 -2.04 -3.23
C LEU A 59 7.12 -3.16 -3.82
N ARG A 60 6.16 -2.81 -4.71
CA ARG A 60 5.34 -3.78 -5.45
C ARG A 60 6.17 -4.81 -6.22
N LYS A 61 7.22 -4.33 -6.88
CA LYS A 61 8.06 -5.16 -7.74
C LYS A 61 8.99 -6.08 -6.95
N LYS A 62 9.54 -5.61 -5.83
CA LYS A 62 10.65 -6.29 -5.14
C LYS A 62 10.25 -6.95 -3.82
N VAL A 63 9.18 -6.53 -3.16
CA VAL A 63 8.76 -7.05 -1.86
C VAL A 63 7.47 -7.85 -1.98
N GLY A 64 6.43 -7.25 -2.53
CA GLY A 64 5.08 -7.82 -2.60
C GLY A 64 4.02 -6.73 -2.71
N TYR A 65 2.75 -7.07 -2.54
CA TYR A 65 1.66 -6.11 -2.63
C TYR A 65 1.88 -4.90 -1.72
N ALA A 66 1.71 -3.70 -2.29
CA ALA A 66 1.86 -2.46 -1.57
C ALA A 66 0.78 -1.45 -1.97
N THR A 67 0.26 -0.72 -1.00
CA THR A 67 -0.80 0.28 -1.16
C THR A 67 -0.34 1.58 -0.52
N LEU A 68 -0.34 2.66 -1.31
CA LEU A 68 -0.09 4.00 -0.82
C LEU A 68 -1.27 4.43 0.05
N LEU A 69 -1.01 4.79 1.32
CA LEU A 69 -2.05 5.21 2.26
C LEU A 69 -2.15 6.73 2.37
N SER A 70 -1.01 7.42 2.55
CA SER A 70 -0.99 8.87 2.69
C SER A 70 0.29 9.47 2.12
N VAL A 71 0.17 10.71 1.63
CA VAL A 71 1.26 11.60 1.23
C VAL A 71 0.96 12.97 1.81
N GLU A 72 1.69 13.34 2.85
CA GLU A 72 1.50 14.60 3.57
C GLU A 72 2.74 15.47 3.38
N GLN A 73 2.53 16.76 3.18
CA GLN A 73 3.62 17.73 3.17
C GLN A 73 3.96 18.12 4.61
N VAL A 74 5.20 17.86 5.02
CA VAL A 74 5.72 18.25 6.33
C VAL A 74 6.23 19.68 6.21
N LYS A 75 5.51 20.62 6.82
CA LYS A 75 6.02 21.98 7.04
C LYS A 75 6.94 21.93 8.26
N GLU A 76 8.12 22.52 8.16
CA GLU A 76 9.07 22.62 9.28
C GLU A 76 8.55 23.62 10.33
N THR A 77 7.49 23.26 11.04
CA THR A 77 7.12 23.91 12.29
C THR A 77 7.88 23.21 13.41
N LYS A 78 8.78 23.95 14.08
CA LYS A 78 9.45 23.47 15.29
C LYS A 78 8.41 22.92 16.28
N THR A 79 8.66 21.68 16.74
CA THR A 79 8.27 21.09 18.04
C THR A 79 7.12 20.06 18.08
N GLU A 80 7.49 18.94 18.71
CA GLU A 80 6.75 17.85 19.40
C GLU A 80 6.09 16.67 18.65
N PRO A 81 6.19 15.45 19.23
CA PRO A 81 5.76 14.20 18.62
C PRO A 81 4.28 13.95 18.90
N GLU A 82 3.44 13.93 17.86
CA GLU A 82 2.06 13.47 18.03
C GLU A 82 2.02 11.94 18.01
N ALA A 83 1.62 11.42 19.17
CA ALA A 83 1.35 10.03 19.46
C ALA A 83 0.29 9.44 18.51
N THR A 84 0.57 8.23 18.07
CA THR A 84 -0.39 7.21 17.64
C THR A 84 -1.68 7.26 18.44
N LYS A 85 -2.81 7.45 17.75
CA LYS A 85 -4.09 6.89 18.16
C LYS A 85 -4.41 5.69 17.28
N VAL A 86 -4.15 4.52 17.86
CA VAL A 86 -4.88 3.30 17.55
C VAL A 86 -6.15 3.38 18.39
N GLU A 87 -7.33 3.35 17.77
CA GLU A 87 -8.58 3.11 18.48
C GLU A 87 -9.10 1.73 18.03
N GLU A 88 -8.94 0.78 18.95
CA GLU A 88 -9.61 -0.51 19.03
C GLU A 88 -10.67 -0.37 20.12
N ASP A 89 -11.96 -0.51 19.78
CA ASP A 89 -13.04 -0.71 20.75
C ASP A 89 -13.84 -2.00 20.45
N ASN A 90 -13.50 -2.99 21.29
CA ASN A 90 -14.28 -3.99 22.02
C ASN A 90 -15.55 -4.68 21.46
N ALA A 91 -15.60 -5.97 21.78
CA ALA A 91 -16.67 -6.94 21.57
C ALA A 91 -17.97 -6.65 22.33
N ALA A 92 -19.12 -6.97 21.73
CA ALA A 92 -20.09 -7.97 22.22
C ALA A 92 -21.40 -7.92 21.42
N ALA A 93 -22.03 -9.09 21.30
CA ALA A 93 -23.16 -9.40 20.45
C ALA A 93 -24.44 -8.59 20.71
N ALA A 94 -25.10 -8.16 19.63
CA ALA A 94 -26.55 -8.11 19.52
C ALA A 94 -26.96 -8.17 18.03
N SER A 95 -27.60 -9.28 17.66
CA SER A 95 -28.23 -9.49 16.36
C SER A 95 -29.39 -8.50 16.15
N ILE A 96 -29.37 -7.69 15.09
CA ILE A 96 -30.59 -7.36 14.34
C ILE A 96 -30.22 -7.22 12.84
N SER A 97 -30.74 -8.16 12.06
CA SER A 97 -30.82 -8.14 10.61
C SER A 97 -31.50 -6.87 10.10
N SER A 98 -30.88 -6.15 9.16
CA SER A 98 -31.58 -5.43 8.09
C SER A 98 -30.58 -5.01 7.00
N PHE A 99 -30.64 -5.73 5.88
CA PHE A 99 -30.06 -5.28 4.61
C PHE A 99 -30.69 -3.94 4.23
N HIS A 100 -29.87 -2.92 4.00
CA HIS A 100 -30.25 -1.83 3.11
C HIS A 100 -29.13 -1.60 2.10
N THR A 101 -29.37 -2.12 0.91
CA THR A 101 -28.61 -1.93 -0.31
C THR A 101 -28.52 -0.44 -0.63
N ILE A 102 -27.33 0.16 -0.54
CA ILE A 102 -27.07 1.43 -1.22
C ILE A 102 -26.68 1.07 -2.66
N GLN A 103 -27.66 1.27 -3.54
CA GLN A 103 -27.53 1.11 -4.98
C GLN A 103 -26.69 2.28 -5.53
N HIS A 104 -25.42 2.03 -5.85
CA HIS A 104 -24.62 2.95 -6.65
C HIS A 104 -24.84 2.64 -8.15
N PRO A 105 -24.99 3.66 -9.02
CA PRO A 105 -25.13 3.44 -10.47
C PRO A 105 -23.82 2.93 -11.06
N GLU A 106 -23.87 1.77 -11.72
CA GLU A 106 -22.74 1.15 -12.39
C GLU A 106 -22.27 2.00 -13.58
N ALA A 107 -21.06 2.54 -13.50
CA ALA A 107 -20.32 2.95 -14.69
C ALA A 107 -19.69 1.69 -15.32
N PRO A 108 -19.75 1.49 -16.65
CA PRO A 108 -19.25 0.27 -17.26
C PRO A 108 -17.73 0.21 -17.18
N ILE A 109 -17.22 -0.73 -16.40
CA ILE A 109 -15.82 -1.13 -16.40
C ILE A 109 -15.58 -1.89 -17.71
N VAL A 110 -14.83 -1.29 -18.62
CA VAL A 110 -14.30 -1.98 -19.81
C VAL A 110 -13.23 -2.95 -19.32
N CYS A 111 -13.66 -4.16 -18.96
CA CYS A 111 -12.77 -5.28 -18.74
C CYS A 111 -12.21 -5.71 -20.10
N CYS A 112 -10.94 -5.37 -20.36
CA CYS A 112 -10.16 -6.07 -21.39
C CYS A 112 -10.07 -7.54 -20.97
N HIS A 113 -11.00 -8.35 -21.46
CA HIS A 113 -11.00 -9.80 -21.26
C HIS A 113 -9.83 -10.36 -22.06
N VAL A 114 -8.69 -10.60 -21.40
CA VAL A 114 -7.61 -11.38 -22.00
C VAL A 114 -8.10 -12.81 -22.05
N VAL A 115 -8.68 -13.20 -23.19
CA VAL A 115 -9.05 -14.59 -23.48
C VAL A 115 -7.74 -15.37 -23.55
N HIS A 116 -7.44 -16.17 -22.53
CA HIS A 116 -6.48 -17.25 -22.66
C HIS A 116 -7.22 -18.41 -23.33
N ASP A 117 -6.96 -18.60 -24.61
CA ASP A 117 -7.43 -19.76 -25.36
C ASP A 117 -6.81 -21.02 -24.74
N GLN A 118 -7.65 -21.91 -24.20
CA GLN A 118 -7.25 -23.16 -23.56
C GLN A 118 -7.26 -24.35 -24.53
N THR A 119 -7.14 -24.10 -25.84
CA THR A 119 -7.07 -25.16 -26.85
C THR A 119 -5.91 -24.91 -27.83
N PRO A 120 -4.77 -25.64 -27.71
CA PRO A 120 -3.77 -25.65 -28.76
C PRO A 120 -4.29 -26.54 -29.88
N ASP A 121 -4.96 -25.96 -30.87
CA ASP A 121 -5.26 -26.66 -32.09
C ASP A 121 -3.94 -27.06 -32.77
N ASN A 122 -3.71 -28.37 -32.86
CA ASN A 122 -2.67 -28.98 -33.66
C ASN A 122 -2.91 -28.68 -35.15
N CYS A 123 -2.55 -27.47 -35.60
CA CYS A 123 -2.51 -27.15 -37.02
C CYS A 123 -1.21 -27.69 -37.62
N SER A 124 -1.33 -28.84 -38.29
CA SER A 124 -0.34 -29.32 -39.24
C SER A 124 -0.34 -28.39 -40.46
N ILE A 125 0.83 -27.88 -40.85
CA ILE A 125 1.02 -27.21 -42.14
C ILE A 125 1.27 -28.31 -43.18
N LEU A 126 0.38 -28.42 -44.16
CA LEU A 126 0.66 -29.07 -45.45
C LEU A 126 0.32 -28.09 -46.57
#